data_AF-A0A8T7GUJ3-F1
#
_entry.id   AF-A0A8T7GUJ3-F1
#
_cell.length_a   1.000
_cell.length_b   1.000
_cell.length_c   1.000
_cell.angle_alpha   90.00
_cell.angle_beta   90.00
_cell.angle_gamma   90.00
#
_symmetry.space_group_name_H-M   'P 1'
#
loop_
_entity.id
_entity.type
_entity.pdbx_description
1 polymer ?
#
loop_
_entity_poly.entity_id
_entity_poly.type
_entity_poly.pdbx_seq_one_letter_code
_entity_poly.pdbx_strand_id
1 'polypeptide(L)'
;MTVQPLQLYCLLLRYLIVPALLLVASVMDLKSREIDVYIFLAGILLSIPVTISEILAIHKVLLAPIYLFEDLLVLGVLAAFVLLGFKGLADLLAFIVIALAYPIPAGGGPFTPVFATFFYYVSISILIVLGLFVYNLLFNHRDLRRLPFPYKLIYPLIAVPKPVKKLLENPGWWYPLNLCNYSLVYDINLDPEDIRREVMDALEKQCIRPNDRVWCSYGVPAIPLILAAYMLYIAFGGEPVLNLIKILAGLH
;
A
#
# COMPACT_ATOMS: atom_id res chain seq x y z
N MET A 1 -27.25 19.66 14.82
CA MET A 1 -27.66 19.43 13.42
C MET A 1 -28.20 18.01 13.34
N THR A 2 -29.49 17.83 13.08
CA THR A 2 -30.09 16.50 12.87
C THR A 2 -29.66 15.99 11.50
N VAL A 3 -28.76 14.99 11.47
CA VAL A 3 -28.42 14.27 10.23
C VAL A 3 -29.72 13.67 9.70
N GLN A 4 -30.05 13.94 8.43
CA GLN A 4 -31.24 13.33 7.85
C GLN A 4 -31.08 11.80 7.87
N PRO A 5 -32.11 11.02 8.21
CA PRO A 5 -32.00 9.57 8.32
C PRO A 5 -31.39 8.92 7.06
N LEU A 6 -31.70 9.46 5.87
CA LEU A 6 -31.09 9.03 4.60
C LEU A 6 -29.56 9.18 4.59
N GLN A 7 -29.01 10.29 5.07
CA GLN A 7 -27.57 10.52 5.14
C GLN A 7 -26.90 9.53 6.08
N LEU A 8 -27.54 9.21 7.21
CA LEU A 8 -27.05 8.20 8.14
C LEU A 8 -27.02 6.81 7.50
N TYR A 9 -28.05 6.41 6.76
CA TYR A 9 -28.08 5.14 6.05
C TYR A 9 -27.00 5.06 4.96
N CYS A 10 -26.84 6.12 4.15
CA CYS A 10 -25.80 6.18 3.12
C CYS A 10 -24.39 6.06 3.74
N LEU A 11 -24.17 6.75 4.86
CA LEU A 11 -22.90 6.70 5.59
C LEU A 11 -22.61 5.30 6.15
N LEU A 12 -23.61 4.67 6.80
CA LEU A 12 -23.48 3.31 7.34
C LEU A 12 -23.20 2.28 6.24
N LEU A 13 -23.90 2.37 5.09
CA LEU A 13 -23.66 1.48 3.96
C LEU A 13 -22.21 1.58 3.46
N ARG A 14 -21.65 2.78 3.40
CA ARG A 14 -20.26 2.97 2.97
C ARG A 14 -19.25 2.43 3.97
N TYR A 15 -19.50 2.62 5.27
CA TYR A 15 -18.68 2.03 6.33
C TYR A 15 -18.75 0.50 6.38
N LEU A 16 -19.68 -0.12 5.65
CA LEU A 16 -19.74 -1.57 5.48
C LEU A 16 -19.13 -2.01 4.15
N ILE A 17 -19.53 -1.39 3.04
CA ILE A 17 -19.14 -1.80 1.68
C ILE A 17 -17.64 -1.69 1.46
N VAL A 18 -17.04 -0.52 1.76
CA VAL A 18 -15.62 -0.28 1.46
C VAL A 18 -14.71 -1.15 2.32
N PRO A 19 -14.86 -1.23 3.66
CA PRO A 19 -14.06 -2.16 4.47
C PRO A 19 -14.25 -3.62 4.09
N ALA A 20 -15.48 -4.06 3.81
CA ALA A 20 -15.72 -5.46 3.44
C ALA A 20 -15.02 -5.81 2.12
N LEU A 21 -15.12 -4.94 1.11
CA LEU A 21 -14.44 -5.13 -0.17
C LEU A 21 -12.92 -5.15 0.00
N LEU A 22 -12.37 -4.15 0.71
CA LEU A 22 -10.93 -4.06 0.95
C LEU A 22 -10.44 -5.25 1.79
N LEU A 23 -11.25 -5.79 2.69
CA LEU A 23 -10.93 -7.00 3.46
C LEU A 23 -10.87 -8.24 2.55
N VAL A 24 -11.86 -8.42 1.67
CA VAL A 24 -11.84 -9.53 0.69
C VAL A 24 -10.62 -9.42 -0.22
N ALA A 25 -10.36 -8.23 -0.78
CA ALA A 25 -9.20 -7.97 -1.61
C ALA A 25 -7.88 -8.15 -0.85
N SER A 26 -7.82 -7.76 0.43
CA SER A 26 -6.64 -7.98 1.30
C SER A 26 -6.35 -9.46 1.53
N VAL A 27 -7.40 -10.27 1.75
CA VAL A 27 -7.25 -11.72 1.93
C VAL A 27 -6.73 -12.37 0.65
N MET A 28 -7.16 -11.89 -0.52
CA MET A 28 -6.67 -12.36 -1.81
C MET A 28 -5.23 -11.93 -2.07
N ASP A 29 -4.89 -10.65 -1.84
CA ASP A 29 -3.53 -10.12 -1.96
C ASP A 29 -2.54 -10.94 -1.10
N LEU A 30 -2.93 -11.28 0.13
CA LEU A 30 -2.10 -12.08 1.03
C LEU A 30 -1.88 -13.53 0.55
N LYS A 31 -2.85 -14.10 -0.16
CA LYS A 31 -2.82 -15.51 -0.59
C LYS A 31 -2.20 -15.71 -1.96
N SER A 32 -2.70 -14.97 -2.96
CA SER A 32 -2.40 -15.19 -4.38
C SER A 32 -1.65 -14.04 -5.03
N ARG A 33 -1.60 -12.85 -4.43
CA ARG A 33 -1.12 -11.58 -5.06
C ARG A 33 -1.87 -11.13 -6.31
N GLU A 34 -2.68 -12.01 -6.87
CA GLU A 34 -3.63 -11.69 -7.91
C GLU A 34 -4.98 -11.36 -7.30
N ILE A 35 -5.51 -10.20 -7.67
CA ILE A 35 -6.82 -9.73 -7.25
C ILE A 35 -7.65 -9.51 -8.49
N ASP A 36 -8.80 -10.17 -8.52
CA ASP A 36 -9.71 -10.05 -9.64
C ASP A 36 -10.30 -8.62 -9.70
N VAL A 37 -10.22 -8.02 -10.88
CA VAL A 37 -10.77 -6.69 -11.17
C VAL A 37 -12.27 -6.64 -10.88
N TYR A 38 -13.00 -7.75 -11.02
CA TYR A 38 -14.44 -7.80 -10.75
C TYR A 38 -14.80 -7.43 -9.31
N ILE A 39 -13.90 -7.64 -8.34
CA ILE A 39 -14.12 -7.26 -6.94
C ILE A 39 -14.21 -5.74 -6.82
N PHE A 40 -13.30 -5.02 -7.47
CA PHE A 40 -13.30 -3.56 -7.48
C PHE A 40 -14.48 -3.02 -8.29
N LEU A 41 -14.81 -3.63 -9.43
CA LEU A 41 -15.98 -3.24 -10.22
C LEU A 41 -17.29 -3.37 -9.42
N ALA A 42 -17.44 -4.44 -8.63
CA ALA A 42 -18.57 -4.58 -7.71
C ALA A 42 -18.60 -3.44 -6.69
N GLY A 43 -17.45 -3.07 -6.12
CA GLY A 43 -17.32 -1.92 -5.23
C GLY A 43 -17.75 -0.61 -5.84
N ILE A 44 -17.30 -0.35 -7.07
CA ILE A 44 -17.65 0.85 -7.85
C ILE A 44 -19.17 0.90 -8.07
N LEU A 45 -19.75 -0.20 -8.56
CA LEU A 45 -21.19 -0.30 -8.84
C LEU A 45 -22.05 -0.09 -7.59
N LEU A 46 -21.61 -0.59 -6.44
CA LEU A 46 -22.30 -0.40 -5.16
C LEU A 46 -22.12 1.01 -4.59
N SER A 47 -20.99 1.66 -4.85
CA SER A 47 -20.68 2.98 -4.29
C SER A 47 -21.37 4.12 -5.04
N ILE A 48 -21.52 4.01 -6.37
CA ILE A 48 -22.10 5.06 -7.21
C ILE A 48 -23.52 5.49 -6.75
N PRO A 49 -24.50 4.59 -6.53
CA PRO A 49 -25.84 4.99 -6.11
C PRO A 49 -25.85 5.69 -4.75
N VAL A 50 -25.01 5.23 -3.82
CA VAL A 50 -24.90 5.83 -2.48
C VAL A 50 -24.29 7.22 -2.57
N THR A 51 -23.40 7.44 -3.53
CA THR A 51 -22.77 8.75 -3.76
C THR A 51 -23.69 9.72 -4.48
N ILE A 52 -24.41 9.28 -5.51
CA ILE A 52 -25.40 10.12 -6.19
C ILE A 52 -26.48 10.57 -5.20
N SER A 53 -27.02 9.65 -4.39
CA SER A 53 -28.06 9.99 -3.41
C SER A 53 -27.59 11.02 -2.37
N GLU A 54 -26.33 10.95 -1.94
CA GLU A 54 -25.76 11.92 -1.00
C GLU A 54 -25.49 13.27 -1.66
N ILE A 55 -24.91 13.31 -2.85
CA ILE A 55 -24.67 14.57 -3.58
C ILE A 55 -25.98 15.32 -3.81
N LEU A 56 -27.06 14.59 -4.15
CA LEU A 56 -28.39 15.18 -4.31
C LEU A 56 -28.97 15.70 -2.98
N ALA A 57 -28.56 15.15 -1.83
CA ALA A 57 -29.03 15.56 -0.50
C ALA A 57 -28.19 16.70 0.11
N ILE A 58 -26.90 16.79 -0.22
CA ILE A 58 -25.96 17.75 0.37
C ILE A 58 -25.90 19.04 -0.46
N HIS A 59 -26.32 20.15 0.14
CA HIS A 59 -26.28 21.49 -0.47
C HIS A 59 -24.88 22.16 -0.42
N LYS A 60 -23.81 21.43 -0.08
CA LYS A 60 -22.42 21.94 0.00
C LYS A 60 -21.71 21.96 -1.35
N VAL A 61 -22.42 22.39 -2.40
CA VAL A 61 -21.95 22.39 -3.79
C VAL A 61 -20.70 23.26 -3.99
N LEU A 62 -20.49 24.28 -3.15
CA LEU A 62 -19.43 25.27 -3.34
C LEU A 62 -18.00 24.69 -3.19
N LEU A 63 -17.78 23.72 -2.29
CA LEU A 63 -16.45 23.12 -2.05
C LEU A 63 -16.23 21.82 -2.83
N ALA A 64 -17.27 21.27 -3.46
CA ALA A 64 -17.18 20.03 -4.22
C ALA A 64 -16.10 20.02 -5.31
N PRO A 65 -15.86 21.12 -6.08
CA PRO A 65 -14.77 21.15 -7.05
C PRO A 65 -13.38 21.00 -6.45
N ILE A 66 -13.17 21.51 -5.23
CA ILE A 66 -11.88 21.43 -4.53
C ILE A 66 -11.61 19.98 -4.11
N TYR A 67 -12.60 19.31 -3.51
CA TYR A 67 -12.49 17.90 -3.11
C TYR A 67 -12.33 16.97 -4.31
N LEU A 68 -13.06 17.23 -5.40
CA LEU A 68 -12.88 16.48 -6.63
C LEU A 68 -11.46 16.65 -7.19
N PHE A 69 -10.93 17.87 -7.16
CA PHE A 69 -9.55 18.13 -7.60
C PHE A 69 -8.52 17.40 -6.73
N GLU A 70 -8.71 17.40 -5.40
CA GLU A 70 -7.85 16.66 -4.46
C GLU A 70 -7.85 15.15 -4.76
N ASP A 71 -9.02 14.54 -4.95
CA ASP A 71 -9.14 13.12 -5.31
C ASP A 71 -8.47 12.83 -6.66
N LEU A 72 -8.74 13.66 -7.68
CA LEU A 72 -8.14 13.51 -9.01
C LEU A 72 -6.62 13.66 -8.97
N LEU A 73 -6.08 14.52 -8.10
CA LEU A 73 -4.64 14.69 -7.93
C LEU A 73 -4.01 13.40 -7.37
N VAL A 74 -4.58 12.84 -6.30
CA VAL A 74 -4.07 11.59 -5.70
C VAL A 74 -4.20 10.41 -6.67
N LEU A 75 -5.36 10.27 -7.32
CA LEU A 75 -5.60 9.22 -8.32
C LEU A 75 -4.69 9.38 -9.54
N GLY A 76 -4.42 10.61 -9.98
CA GLY A 76 -3.50 10.90 -11.08
C GLY A 76 -2.06 10.48 -10.76
N VAL A 77 -1.58 10.76 -9.54
CA VAL A 77 -0.26 10.30 -9.08
C VAL A 77 -0.20 8.78 -9.03
N LEU A 78 -1.22 8.11 -8.49
CA LEU A 78 -1.29 6.66 -8.45
C LEU A 78 -1.35 6.04 -9.85
N ALA A 79 -2.11 6.62 -10.77
CA ALA A 79 -2.17 6.20 -12.16
C ALA A 79 -0.81 6.34 -12.85
N ALA A 80 -0.09 7.43 -12.60
CA ALA A 80 1.28 7.60 -13.09
C ALA A 80 2.21 6.49 -12.57
N PHE A 81 2.11 6.12 -11.28
CA PHE A 81 2.89 5.00 -10.74
C PHE A 81 2.53 3.65 -11.37
N VAL A 82 1.26 3.41 -11.70
CA VAL A 82 0.84 2.21 -12.42
C VAL A 82 1.40 2.20 -13.84
N LEU A 83 1.29 3.31 -14.57
CA LEU A 83 1.81 3.44 -15.95
C LEU A 83 3.34 3.28 -16.02
N LEU A 84 4.06 3.70 -14.97
CA LEU A 84 5.50 3.52 -14.85
C LEU A 84 5.91 2.13 -14.34
N GLY A 85 4.96 1.25 -14.01
CA GLY A 85 5.22 -0.09 -13.50
C GLY A 85 5.68 -0.16 -12.04
N PHE A 86 5.52 0.92 -11.27
CA PHE A 86 5.87 0.95 -9.84
C PHE A 86 4.79 0.37 -8.93
N LYS A 87 3.54 0.30 -9.40
CA LYS A 87 2.39 -0.21 -8.66
C LYS A 87 1.48 -1.05 -9.53
N GLY A 88 0.79 -2.01 -8.91
CA GLY A 88 -0.25 -2.78 -9.57
C GLY A 88 -1.54 -1.98 -9.79
N LEU A 89 -2.31 -2.36 -10.81
CA LEU A 89 -3.62 -1.74 -11.11
C LEU A 89 -4.60 -1.85 -9.93
N ALA A 90 -4.52 -2.93 -9.14
CA ALA A 90 -5.38 -3.16 -7.98
C ALA A 90 -5.27 -2.04 -6.93
N ASP A 91 -4.06 -1.49 -6.70
CA ASP A 91 -3.85 -0.37 -5.79
C ASP A 91 -4.66 0.85 -6.23
N LEU A 92 -4.59 1.20 -7.51
CA LEU A 92 -5.34 2.32 -8.08
C LEU A 92 -6.84 2.08 -7.97
N LEU A 93 -7.31 0.88 -8.31
CA LEU A 93 -8.73 0.53 -8.22
C LEU A 93 -9.26 0.61 -6.78
N ALA A 94 -8.47 0.22 -5.78
CA ALA A 94 -8.83 0.37 -4.38
C ALA A 94 -9.06 1.85 -4.01
N PHE A 95 -8.19 2.76 -4.44
CA PHE A 95 -8.36 4.19 -4.22
C PHE A 95 -9.54 4.77 -5.01
N ILE A 96 -9.82 4.29 -6.22
CA ILE A 96 -11.02 4.68 -6.98
C ILE A 96 -12.29 4.29 -6.23
N VAL A 97 -12.36 3.07 -5.67
CA VAL A 97 -13.49 2.65 -4.84
C VAL A 97 -13.67 3.58 -3.64
N ILE A 98 -12.58 3.96 -2.95
CA ILE A 98 -12.64 4.90 -1.83
C ILE A 98 -13.14 6.29 -2.29
N ALA A 99 -12.61 6.81 -3.39
CA ALA A 99 -12.99 8.12 -3.95
C ALA A 99 -14.48 8.17 -4.29
N LEU A 100 -14.95 7.14 -5.00
CA LEU A 100 -16.34 7.05 -5.40
C LEU A 100 -17.26 6.80 -4.22
N ALA A 101 -16.82 6.11 -3.17
CA ALA A 101 -17.61 5.90 -1.97
C ALA A 101 -17.67 7.14 -1.07
N TYR A 102 -16.67 8.03 -1.10
CA TYR A 102 -16.64 9.23 -0.28
C TYR A 102 -16.03 10.44 -1.01
N PRO A 103 -16.82 11.16 -1.82
CA PRO A 103 -16.34 12.35 -2.51
C PRO A 103 -16.18 13.58 -1.61
N ILE A 104 -16.62 13.50 -0.35
CA ILE A 104 -16.65 14.63 0.59
C ILE A 104 -16.08 14.16 1.95
N PRO A 105 -15.31 15.00 2.66
CA PRO A 105 -14.83 14.68 4.01
C PRO A 105 -15.99 14.37 4.96
N ALA A 106 -16.01 13.14 5.48
CA ALA A 106 -17.03 12.68 6.44
C ALA A 106 -16.48 12.51 7.88
N GLY A 107 -15.15 12.45 8.04
CA GLY A 107 -14.48 12.07 9.29
C GLY A 107 -13.86 13.20 10.11
N GLY A 108 -14.18 14.47 9.86
CA GLY A 108 -13.46 15.60 10.45
C GLY A 108 -12.14 15.93 9.73
N GLY A 109 -11.70 17.18 9.86
CA GLY A 109 -10.60 17.74 9.07
C GLY A 109 -11.01 18.15 7.63
N PRO A 110 -10.11 18.81 6.89
CA PRO A 110 -10.42 19.39 5.59
C PRO A 110 -10.19 18.45 4.39
N PHE A 111 -9.54 17.30 4.59
CA PHE A 111 -9.07 16.43 3.51
C PHE A 111 -10.08 15.34 3.15
N THR A 112 -10.08 14.94 1.88
CA THR A 112 -10.92 13.82 1.42
C THR A 112 -10.42 12.50 1.99
N PRO A 113 -11.29 11.46 2.00
CA PRO A 113 -10.91 10.14 2.48
C PRO A 113 -9.81 9.50 1.65
N VAL A 114 -9.76 9.80 0.35
CA VAL A 114 -8.70 9.34 -0.57
C VAL A 114 -7.36 9.89 -0.13
N PHE A 115 -7.26 11.21 0.07
CA PHE A 115 -6.02 11.85 0.48
C PHE A 115 -5.58 11.38 1.86
N ALA A 116 -6.48 11.39 2.85
CA ALA A 116 -6.16 10.94 4.20
C ALA A 116 -5.73 9.47 4.23
N THR A 117 -6.43 8.59 3.50
CA THR A 117 -6.04 7.18 3.37
C THR A 117 -4.69 7.03 2.70
N PHE A 118 -4.42 7.77 1.62
CA PHE A 118 -3.13 7.74 0.94
C PHE A 118 -2.01 8.21 1.89
N PHE A 119 -2.25 9.27 2.65
CA PHE A 119 -1.32 9.77 3.65
C PHE A 119 -1.00 8.71 4.73
N TYR A 120 -2.02 8.07 5.30
CA TYR A 120 -1.84 7.00 6.28
C TYR A 120 -1.12 5.79 5.67
N TYR A 121 -1.44 5.42 4.43
CA TYR A 121 -0.78 4.32 3.72
C TYR A 121 0.72 4.59 3.53
N VAL A 122 1.08 5.80 3.09
CA VAL A 122 2.49 6.22 2.97
C VAL A 122 3.17 6.23 4.33
N SER A 123 2.50 6.74 5.37
CA SER A 123 3.04 6.77 6.73
C SER A 123 3.33 5.36 7.28
N ILE A 124 2.39 4.42 7.12
CA ILE A 124 2.59 3.02 7.50
C ILE A 124 3.75 2.40 6.72
N SER A 125 3.83 2.66 5.41
CA SER A 125 4.92 2.15 4.56
C SER A 125 6.29 2.66 5.02
N ILE A 126 6.39 3.94 5.39
CA ILE A 126 7.61 4.52 5.97
C ILE A 126 7.97 3.83 7.29
N LEU A 127 6.98 3.61 8.18
CA LEU A 127 7.22 2.91 9.44
C LEU A 127 7.71 1.48 9.25
N ILE A 128 7.20 0.75 8.25
CA ILE A 128 7.69 -0.58 7.89
C ILE A 128 9.16 -0.52 7.46
N VAL A 129 9.52 0.42 6.58
CA VAL A 129 10.91 0.62 6.12
C VAL A 129 11.84 0.97 7.27
N LEU A 130 11.43 1.86 8.17
CA LEU A 130 12.20 2.20 9.38
C LEU A 130 12.32 1.00 10.33
N GLY A 131 11.26 0.23 10.50
CA GLY A 131 11.26 -1.01 11.28
C GLY A 131 12.23 -2.04 10.73
N LEU A 132 12.28 -2.21 9.40
CA LEU A 132 13.25 -3.09 8.72
C LEU A 132 14.69 -2.61 8.96
N PHE A 133 14.92 -1.29 8.88
CA PHE A 133 16.22 -0.71 9.16
C PHE A 133 16.71 -1.03 10.57
N VAL A 134 15.87 -0.76 11.57
CA VAL A 134 16.17 -1.08 12.98
C VAL A 134 16.38 -2.59 13.15
N TYR A 135 15.51 -3.42 12.58
CA TYR A 135 15.63 -4.88 12.64
C TYR A 135 16.96 -5.38 12.06
N ASN A 136 17.38 -4.85 10.91
CA ASN A 136 18.64 -5.23 10.28
C ASN A 136 19.86 -4.76 11.06
N LEU A 137 19.82 -3.57 11.66
CA LEU A 137 20.89 -3.08 12.52
C LEU A 137 21.03 -3.92 13.80
N LEU A 138 19.93 -4.34 14.42
CA LEU A 138 19.97 -5.10 15.65
C LEU A 138 20.36 -6.58 15.40
N PHE A 139 19.68 -7.24 14.46
CA PHE A 139 19.75 -8.68 14.31
C PHE A 139 20.62 -9.17 13.15
N ASN A 140 20.84 -8.34 12.11
CA ASN A 140 21.57 -8.73 10.90
C ASN A 140 22.84 -7.89 10.65
N HIS A 141 23.38 -7.21 11.67
CA HIS A 141 24.56 -6.35 11.52
C HIS A 141 25.79 -7.06 10.94
N ARG A 142 25.95 -8.37 11.21
CA ARG A 142 27.07 -9.16 10.67
C ARG A 142 26.97 -9.33 9.16
N ASP A 143 25.77 -9.63 8.67
CA ASP A 143 25.49 -9.73 7.23
C ASP A 143 25.60 -8.35 6.56
N LEU A 144 25.17 -7.29 7.26
CA LEU A 144 25.26 -5.91 6.76
C LEU A 144 26.70 -5.46 6.55
N ARG A 145 27.62 -5.83 7.46
CA ARG A 145 29.05 -5.48 7.35
C ARG A 145 29.72 -6.04 6.09
N ARG A 146 29.20 -7.15 5.55
CA ARG A 146 29.73 -7.85 4.36
C ARG A 146 29.31 -7.20 3.04
N LEU A 147 28.30 -6.33 3.04
CA LEU A 147 27.85 -5.65 1.83
C LEU A 147 28.90 -4.65 1.32
N PRO A 148 28.93 -4.34 0.02
CA PRO A 148 29.67 -3.21 -0.51
C PRO A 148 29.06 -1.88 -0.03
N PHE A 149 29.88 -0.82 0.02
CA PHE A 149 29.49 0.48 0.58
C PHE A 149 28.14 1.05 0.10
N PRO A 150 27.82 1.12 -1.21
CA PRO A 150 26.53 1.69 -1.64
C PRO A 150 25.33 0.91 -1.11
N TYR A 151 25.45 -0.41 -0.99
CA TYR A 151 24.37 -1.28 -0.53
C TYR A 151 24.24 -1.32 0.99
N LYS A 152 25.29 -0.96 1.76
CA LYS A 152 25.21 -0.84 3.23
C LYS A 152 24.19 0.19 3.69
N LEU A 153 23.89 1.20 2.87
CA LEU A 153 22.91 2.24 3.19
C LEU A 153 21.49 1.83 2.82
N ILE A 154 21.31 1.26 1.62
CA ILE A 154 19.98 1.03 1.06
C ILE A 154 19.41 -0.34 1.48
N TYR A 155 20.19 -1.42 1.43
CA TYR A 155 19.69 -2.76 1.77
C TYR A 155 19.07 -2.89 3.16
N PRO A 156 19.59 -2.26 4.24
CA PRO A 156 18.92 -2.40 5.53
C PRO A 156 17.52 -1.79 5.55
N LEU A 157 17.20 -0.85 4.65
CA LEU A 157 15.87 -0.24 4.52
C LEU A 157 14.89 -1.12 3.75
N ILE A 158 15.36 -1.82 2.71
CA ILE A 158 14.49 -2.49 1.72
C ILE A 158 14.56 -4.03 1.75
N ALA A 159 15.54 -4.62 2.42
CA ALA A 159 15.82 -6.05 2.30
C ALA A 159 16.23 -6.70 3.63
N VAL A 160 16.09 -8.02 3.72
CA VAL A 160 16.49 -8.83 4.87
C VAL A 160 17.28 -10.04 4.39
N PRO A 161 18.38 -10.44 5.05
CA PRO A 161 19.13 -11.63 4.66
C PRO A 161 18.35 -12.92 5.00
N LYS A 162 18.08 -13.74 3.99
CA LYS A 162 17.42 -15.04 4.08
C LYS A 162 18.38 -16.18 3.72
N PRO A 163 18.32 -17.34 4.42
CA PRO A 163 19.08 -18.52 4.01
C PRO A 163 18.65 -19.01 2.63
N VAL A 164 19.60 -19.42 1.80
CA VAL A 164 19.34 -19.98 0.46
C VAL A 164 18.38 -21.17 0.53
N LYS A 165 18.58 -22.07 1.50
CA LYS A 165 17.70 -23.21 1.74
C LYS A 165 16.22 -22.82 1.86
N LYS A 166 15.93 -21.70 2.55
CA LYS A 166 14.56 -21.22 2.72
C LYS A 166 13.95 -20.76 1.40
N LEU A 167 14.75 -20.12 0.54
CA LEU A 167 14.31 -19.66 -0.78
C LEU A 167 14.03 -20.84 -1.73
N LEU A 168 14.70 -21.97 -1.55
CA LEU A 168 14.44 -23.18 -2.31
C LEU A 168 13.17 -23.90 -1.84
N GLU A 169 13.00 -24.08 -0.52
CA GLU A 169 11.87 -24.83 0.05
C GLU A 169 10.56 -24.05 -0.01
N ASN A 170 10.59 -22.77 0.35
CA ASN A 170 9.43 -21.90 0.34
C ASN A 170 9.87 -20.45 0.06
N PRO A 171 10.09 -20.11 -1.22
CA PRO A 171 10.51 -18.77 -1.62
C PRO A 171 9.52 -17.71 -1.14
N GLY A 172 8.22 -18.04 -1.16
CA GLY A 172 7.16 -17.09 -0.88
C GLY A 172 7.31 -15.84 -1.75
N TRP A 173 7.12 -14.66 -1.15
CA TRP A 173 7.25 -13.36 -1.81
C TRP A 173 8.57 -12.66 -1.48
N TRP A 174 9.67 -13.42 -1.39
CA TRP A 174 11.01 -12.91 -1.09
C TRP A 174 11.88 -12.85 -2.36
N TYR A 175 12.15 -11.65 -2.84
CA TYR A 175 12.86 -11.41 -4.08
C TYR A 175 14.35 -11.18 -3.80
N PRO A 176 15.25 -12.06 -4.26
CA PRO A 176 16.67 -11.96 -3.98
C PRO A 176 17.32 -10.78 -4.73
N LEU A 177 18.21 -10.06 -4.04
CA LEU A 177 18.85 -8.84 -4.55
C LEU A 177 20.36 -9.00 -4.77
N ASN A 178 20.97 -10.10 -4.33
CA ASN A 178 22.42 -10.32 -4.45
C ASN A 178 22.79 -11.79 -4.71
N LEU A 179 22.25 -12.36 -5.79
CA LEU A 179 22.64 -13.70 -6.25
C LEU A 179 24.05 -13.70 -6.84
N CYS A 180 24.21 -13.30 -8.10
CA CYS A 180 25.53 -13.15 -8.74
C CYS A 180 26.05 -11.70 -8.69
N ASN A 181 25.14 -10.73 -8.68
CA ASN A 181 25.43 -9.30 -8.63
C ASN A 181 24.47 -8.62 -7.66
N TYR A 182 24.87 -7.46 -7.13
CA TYR A 182 24.01 -6.63 -6.30
C TYR A 182 23.06 -5.79 -7.16
N SER A 183 21.76 -5.88 -6.87
CA SER A 183 20.70 -5.13 -7.53
C SER A 183 19.84 -4.38 -6.52
N LEU A 184 19.31 -3.23 -6.92
CA LEU A 184 18.27 -2.50 -6.19
C LEU A 184 16.87 -2.73 -6.77
N VAL A 185 16.80 -3.39 -7.91
CA VAL A 185 15.58 -3.62 -8.67
C VAL A 185 15.33 -5.11 -8.74
N TYR A 186 14.07 -5.49 -8.58
CA TYR A 186 13.55 -6.83 -8.79
C TYR A 186 12.24 -6.72 -9.56
N ASP A 187 11.88 -7.76 -10.29
CA ASP A 187 10.59 -7.85 -10.95
C ASP A 187 9.55 -8.36 -9.95
N ILE A 188 8.51 -7.55 -9.72
CA ILE A 188 7.41 -7.87 -8.82
C ILE A 188 6.49 -8.97 -9.38
N ASN A 189 6.55 -9.22 -10.69
CA ASN A 189 5.73 -10.21 -11.37
C ASN A 189 6.33 -11.62 -11.33
N LEU A 190 7.51 -11.79 -10.72
CA LEU A 190 8.10 -13.12 -10.56
C LEU A 190 7.27 -13.95 -9.59
N ASP A 191 6.85 -15.11 -10.06
CA ASP A 191 6.22 -16.11 -9.23
C ASP A 191 7.24 -16.77 -8.30
N PRO A 192 6.80 -17.35 -7.16
CA PRO A 192 7.68 -18.06 -6.24
C PRO A 192 8.52 -19.16 -6.93
N GLU A 193 7.96 -19.78 -7.98
CA GLU A 193 8.66 -20.78 -8.78
C GLU A 193 9.81 -20.20 -9.60
N ASP A 194 9.66 -18.99 -10.14
CA ASP A 194 10.73 -18.32 -10.88
C ASP A 194 11.85 -17.87 -9.95
N ILE A 195 11.51 -17.41 -8.74
CA ILE A 195 12.50 -17.13 -7.69
C ILE A 195 13.32 -18.38 -7.38
N ARG A 196 12.68 -19.56 -7.28
CA ARG A 196 13.40 -20.82 -7.05
C ARG A 196 14.36 -21.13 -8.21
N ARG A 197 13.94 -20.92 -9.45
CA ARG A 197 14.79 -21.12 -10.64
C ARG A 197 16.01 -20.19 -10.61
N GLU A 198 15.83 -18.90 -10.34
CA GLU A 198 16.95 -17.96 -10.24
C GLU A 198 17.98 -18.35 -9.17
N VAL A 199 17.50 -18.82 -8.01
CA VAL A 199 18.37 -19.30 -6.93
C VAL A 199 19.13 -20.57 -7.33
N MET A 200 18.47 -21.50 -8.03
CA MET A 200 19.11 -22.72 -8.55
C MET A 200 20.19 -22.38 -9.58
N ASP A 201 19.89 -21.51 -10.54
CA ASP A 201 20.84 -21.03 -11.54
C ASP A 201 22.07 -20.39 -10.89
N ALA A 202 21.88 -19.61 -9.82
CA ALA A 202 22.97 -18.98 -9.08
C ALA A 202 23.84 -19.99 -8.31
N LEU A 203 23.26 -21.10 -7.84
CA LEU A 203 23.99 -22.21 -7.21
C LEU A 203 24.81 -22.97 -8.26
N GLU A 204 24.23 -23.26 -9.42
CA GLU A 204 24.92 -23.94 -10.53
C GLU A 204 26.11 -23.13 -11.04
N LYS A 205 25.95 -21.80 -11.14
CA LYS A 205 27.01 -20.85 -11.51
C LYS A 205 28.02 -20.60 -10.38
N GLN A 206 27.85 -21.21 -9.21
CA GLN A 206 28.70 -21.03 -8.02
C GLN A 206 28.79 -19.57 -7.52
N CYS A 207 27.79 -18.75 -7.83
CA CYS A 207 27.69 -17.38 -7.32
C CYS A 207 27.41 -17.36 -5.81
N ILE A 208 26.64 -18.32 -5.34
CA ILE A 208 26.23 -18.51 -3.95
C ILE A 208 26.44 -19.98 -3.54
N ARG A 209 26.51 -20.24 -2.24
CA ARG A 209 26.57 -21.60 -1.66
C ARG A 209 25.27 -21.95 -0.94
N PRO A 210 24.94 -23.25 -0.78
CA PRO A 210 23.71 -23.68 -0.10
C PRO A 210 23.54 -23.16 1.33
N ASN A 211 24.66 -22.90 2.03
CA ASN A 211 24.67 -22.40 3.41
C ASN A 211 24.73 -20.87 3.51
N ASP A 212 24.73 -20.16 2.38
CA ASP A 212 24.81 -18.70 2.38
C ASP A 212 23.48 -18.05 2.75
N ARG A 213 23.56 -16.75 3.08
CA ARG A 213 22.40 -15.88 3.23
C ARG A 213 22.43 -14.84 2.11
N VAL A 214 21.29 -14.68 1.46
CA VAL A 214 21.07 -13.73 0.37
C VAL A 214 20.12 -12.64 0.87
N TRP A 215 20.41 -11.39 0.58
CA TRP A 215 19.53 -10.26 0.86
C TRP A 215 18.32 -10.32 -0.06
N CYS A 216 17.13 -10.31 0.53
CA CYS A 216 15.89 -10.37 -0.22
C CYS A 216 14.97 -9.21 0.16
N SER A 217 14.37 -8.57 -0.85
CA SER A 217 13.23 -7.68 -0.65
C SER A 217 11.97 -8.51 -0.39
N TYR A 218 11.03 -7.98 0.38
CA TYR A 218 9.71 -8.59 0.53
C TYR A 218 8.70 -7.84 -0.33
N GLY A 219 7.91 -8.57 -1.14
CA GLY A 219 6.74 -8.00 -1.81
C GLY A 219 5.68 -7.65 -0.77
N VAL A 220 5.69 -6.45 -0.21
CA VAL A 220 4.70 -6.04 0.80
C VAL A 220 3.31 -5.97 0.14
N PRO A 221 2.28 -6.68 0.66
CA PRO A 221 0.93 -6.62 0.11
C PRO A 221 0.33 -5.24 0.36
N ALA A 222 0.06 -4.51 -0.72
CA ALA A 222 -0.35 -3.12 -0.64
C ALA A 222 -1.80 -2.99 -0.17
N ILE A 223 -2.69 -3.91 -0.54
CA ILE A 223 -4.12 -3.81 -0.24
C ILE A 223 -4.41 -3.93 1.26
N PRO A 224 -3.80 -4.86 2.03
CA PRO A 224 -3.91 -4.87 3.49
C PRO A 224 -3.45 -3.57 4.14
N LEU A 225 -2.41 -2.92 3.59
CA LEU A 225 -1.95 -1.63 4.11
C LEU A 225 -2.92 -0.50 3.76
N ILE A 226 -3.51 -0.52 2.56
CA ILE A 226 -4.58 0.43 2.17
C ILE A 226 -5.80 0.23 3.07
N LEU A 227 -6.20 -1.01 3.36
CA LEU A 227 -7.26 -1.30 4.32
C LEU A 227 -6.93 -0.74 5.71
N ALA A 228 -5.73 -1.01 6.23
CA ALA A 228 -5.30 -0.48 7.53
C ALA A 228 -5.32 1.06 7.55
N ALA A 229 -4.80 1.69 6.50
CA ALA A 229 -4.83 3.14 6.32
C ALA A 229 -6.25 3.70 6.26
N TYR A 230 -7.15 3.01 5.56
CA TYR A 230 -8.56 3.40 5.47
C TYR A 230 -9.26 3.27 6.83
N MET A 231 -8.96 2.22 7.59
CA MET A 231 -9.46 2.08 8.97
C MET A 231 -8.95 3.18 9.90
N LEU A 232 -7.69 3.64 9.73
CA LEU A 232 -7.18 4.82 10.44
C LEU A 232 -7.92 6.09 10.05
N TYR A 233 -8.25 6.27 8.77
CA TYR A 233 -9.10 7.38 8.34
C TYR A 233 -10.50 7.30 8.97
N ILE A 234 -11.12 6.12 9.03
CA ILE A 234 -12.43 5.97 9.69
C ILE A 234 -12.33 6.35 11.17
N ALA A 235 -11.26 5.93 11.85
CA ALA A 235 -11.09 6.15 13.29
C ALA A 235 -10.70 7.60 13.66
N PHE A 236 -9.86 8.25 12.86
CA PHE A 236 -9.23 9.53 13.20
C PHE A 236 -9.52 10.67 12.21
N GLY A 237 -10.16 10.39 11.07
CA GLY A 237 -10.42 11.38 10.04
C GLY A 237 -9.16 11.94 9.40
N GLY A 238 -9.28 13.17 8.89
CA GLY A 238 -8.17 13.94 8.33
C GLY A 238 -7.47 14.88 9.33
N GLU A 239 -7.90 14.92 10.59
CA GLU A 239 -7.35 15.85 11.59
C GLU A 239 -5.88 15.60 11.94
N PRO A 240 -5.41 14.34 12.16
CA PRO A 240 -3.99 14.09 12.41
C PRO A 240 -3.09 14.58 11.27
N VAL A 241 -3.56 14.43 10.02
CA VAL A 241 -2.86 14.90 8.83
C VAL A 241 -2.74 16.43 8.84
N LEU A 242 -3.85 17.12 9.13
CA LEU A 242 -3.84 18.58 9.26
C LEU A 242 -2.91 19.05 10.37
N ASN A 243 -2.96 18.42 11.54
CA ASN A 243 -2.13 18.80 12.68
C ASN A 243 -0.64 18.61 12.39
N LEU A 244 -0.27 17.51 11.72
CA LEU A 244 1.11 17.30 11.30
C LEU A 244 1.56 18.37 10.29
N ILE A 245 0.74 18.70 9.30
CA ILE A 245 1.05 19.76 8.32
C ILE A 245 1.24 21.11 9.03
N LYS A 246 0.36 21.44 9.98
CA LYS A 246 0.46 22.65 10.79
C LYS A 246 1.78 22.71 11.57
N ILE A 247 2.16 21.63 12.25
CA ILE A 247 3.42 21.52 12.97
C ILE A 247 4.61 21.71 12.02
N LEU A 248 4.62 21.04 10.87
CA LEU A 248 5.70 21.15 9.88
C LEU A 248 5.79 22.55 9.26
N ALA A 249 4.65 23.24 9.13
CA ALA A 249 4.57 24.61 8.60
C ALA A 249 4.81 25.69 9.67
N GLY A 250 4.99 25.32 10.95
CA GLY A 250 5.10 26.28 12.05
C GLY A 250 3.82 27.06 12.33
N LEU A 251 2.66 26.52 11.94
CA LEU A 251 1.34 27.09 12.20
C LEU A 251 0.81 26.48 13.51
N HIS A 252 0.65 27.28 14.56
CA HIS A 252 0.04 26.87 15.83
C HIS A 252 -1.45 27.20 15.86
#